data_AF-A0A1V2ZBZ7-F1
#
_entry.id   AF-A0A1V2ZBZ7-F1
#
_cell.length_a   1.000
_cell.length_b   1.000
_cell.length_c   1.000
_cell.angle_alpha   90.00
_cell.angle_beta   90.00
_cell.angle_gamma   90.00
#
_symmetry.space_group_name_H-M   'P 1'
#
loop_
_entity.id
_entity.type
_entity.pdbx_description
1 polymer ?
#
loop_
_entity_poly.entity_id
_entity_poly.type
_entity_poly.pdbx_seq_one_letter_code
_entity_poly.pdbx_strand_id
1 'polypeptide(L)'
;MRRRAAGLSAQKLADMLPPKITRSVIANIECGNKKDVSVADVAALARALGVPFFELAPEADVDLRDEAYRAGYEQAVADMRAFSKQDLYG
;
A
#
# COMPACT_ATOMS: atom_id res chain seq x y z
N MET A 1 11.64 1.59 9.49
CA MET A 1 10.52 2.57 9.39
C MET A 1 10.64 3.37 8.10
N ARG A 2 9.66 3.28 7.21
CA ARG A 2 9.70 3.82 5.84
C ARG A 2 9.63 5.35 5.76
N ARG A 3 9.07 6.06 6.76
CA ARG A 3 9.13 7.54 6.81
C ARG A 3 10.56 8.08 6.87
N ARG A 4 11.47 7.38 7.55
CA ARG A 4 12.88 7.78 7.65
C ARG A 4 13.59 7.62 6.30
N ALA A 5 13.25 6.57 5.55
CA ALA A 5 13.74 6.38 4.19
C ALA A 5 13.21 7.47 3.24
N ALA A 6 12.00 7.99 3.48
CA ALA A 6 11.43 9.14 2.77
C ALA A 6 11.89 10.51 3.30
N GLY A 7 12.78 10.58 4.31
CA GLY A 7 13.23 11.85 4.90
C GLY A 7 12.15 12.63 5.66
N LEU A 8 11.05 11.99 6.05
CA LEU A 8 9.91 12.63 6.69
C LEU A 8 9.91 12.46 8.22
N SER A 9 9.64 13.56 8.93
CA SER A 9 9.29 13.51 10.34
C SER A 9 7.86 12.97 10.52
N ALA A 10 7.55 12.40 11.69
CA ALA A 10 6.21 11.90 11.96
C ALA A 10 5.15 13.02 11.96
N GLN A 11 5.55 14.25 12.34
CA GLN A 11 4.66 15.42 12.26
C GLN A 11 4.40 15.80 10.80
N LYS A 12 5.46 15.92 9.99
CA LYS A 12 5.34 16.26 8.57
C LYS A 12 4.51 15.23 7.80
N LEU A 13 4.61 13.95 8.16
CA LEU A 13 3.76 12.91 7.59
C LEU A 13 2.29 13.06 8.03
N ALA A 14 2.03 13.40 9.30
CA ALA A 14 0.67 13.66 9.77
C ALA A 14 0.02 14.86 9.06
N ASP A 15 0.80 15.92 8.81
CA ASP A 15 0.33 17.13 8.13
C ASP A 15 -0.07 16.86 6.65
N MET A 16 0.43 15.77 6.06
CA MET A 16 0.10 15.33 4.69
C MET A 16 -1.10 14.36 4.63
N LEU A 17 -1.63 13.95 5.77
CA LEU A 17 -2.67 12.93 5.88
C LEU A 17 -4.00 13.53 6.35
N PRO A 18 -5.12 12.79 6.19
CA PRO A 18 -6.40 13.22 6.72
C PRO A 18 -6.33 13.51 8.23
N PRO A 19 -7.14 14.45 8.78
CA PRO A 19 -7.04 14.88 10.19
C PRO A 19 -7.15 13.75 11.22
N LYS A 20 -7.78 12.63 10.84
CA LYS A 20 -7.89 11.42 11.66
C LYS A 20 -6.56 10.67 11.86
N ILE A 21 -5.55 10.89 11.01
CA ILE A 21 -4.25 10.21 11.08
C ILE A 21 -3.23 11.16 11.72
N THR A 22 -3.25 11.20 13.05
CA THR A 22 -2.34 12.06 13.83
C THR A 22 -0.95 11.46 13.98
N ARG A 23 0.02 12.27 14.44
CA ARG A 23 1.38 11.80 14.81
C ARG A 23 1.36 10.58 15.74
N SER A 24 0.46 10.56 16.71
CA SER A 24 0.31 9.44 17.66
C SER A 24 -0.25 8.19 16.98
N VAL A 25 -1.18 8.36 16.03
CA VAL A 25 -1.70 7.24 15.22
C VAL A 25 -0.58 6.64 14.37
N ILE A 26 0.22 7.47 13.71
CA ILE A 26 1.39 7.02 12.92
C ILE A 26 2.35 6.22 13.80
N ALA A 27 2.69 6.74 15.00
CA ALA A 27 3.57 6.03 15.92
C ALA A 27 3.00 4.67 16.34
N ASN A 28 1.69 4.58 16.60
CA ASN A 28 1.04 3.31 16.94
C ASN A 28 1.00 2.33 15.77
N ILE A 29 0.81 2.80 14.54
CA ILE A 29 0.88 1.98 13.32
C ILE A 29 2.31 1.42 13.16
N GLU A 30 3.32 2.28 13.29
CA GLU A 30 4.71 1.86 13.11
C GLU A 30 5.22 0.90 14.19
N CYS A 31 4.62 0.92 15.38
CA CYS A 31 4.93 -0.01 16.48
C CYS A 31 4.05 -1.29 16.47
N GLY A 32 3.13 -1.44 15.50
CA GLY A 32 2.19 -2.58 15.46
C GLY A 32 1.14 -2.57 16.59
N ASN A 33 0.96 -1.43 17.27
CA ASN A 33 0.03 -1.30 18.39
C ASN A 33 -1.38 -0.86 17.95
N LYS A 34 -1.56 -0.41 16.70
CA LYS A 34 -2.88 -0.09 16.15
C LYS A 34 -3.50 -1.33 15.51
N LYS A 35 -4.57 -1.87 16.10
CA LYS A 35 -5.27 -3.06 15.60
C LYS A 35 -6.30 -2.76 14.51
N ASP A 36 -6.99 -1.63 14.60
CA ASP A 36 -7.96 -1.21 13.56
C ASP A 36 -7.29 -0.19 12.63
N VAL A 37 -6.50 -0.67 11.68
CA VAL A 37 -5.98 0.16 10.58
C VAL A 37 -6.77 -0.22 9.34
N SER A 38 -7.51 0.73 8.78
CA SER A 38 -8.29 0.46 7.56
C SER A 38 -7.40 0.44 6.32
N VAL A 39 -7.82 -0.29 5.28
CA VAL A 39 -7.14 -0.27 3.96
C VAL A 39 -6.98 1.16 3.43
N ALA A 40 -7.98 2.02 3.66
CA ALA A 40 -7.92 3.43 3.28
C ALA A 40 -6.82 4.21 4.01
N ASP A 41 -6.55 3.89 5.28
CA ASP A 41 -5.46 4.52 6.05
C ASP A 41 -4.09 4.07 5.52
N VAL A 42 -3.95 2.78 5.18
CA VAL A 42 -2.72 2.24 4.56
C VAL A 42 -2.49 2.86 3.18
N ALA A 43 -3.55 3.04 2.38
CA ALA A 43 -3.46 3.68 1.07
C ALA A 43 -3.05 5.15 1.17
N ALA A 44 -3.60 5.89 2.14
CA ALA A 44 -3.20 7.26 2.41
C ALA A 44 -1.72 7.34 2.82
N LEU A 45 -1.26 6.43 3.68
CA LEU A 45 0.15 6.33 4.08
C LEU A 45 1.07 6.01 2.91
N ALA A 46 0.71 5.04 2.06
CA ALA A 46 1.48 4.66 0.88
C ALA A 46 1.66 5.85 -0.07
N ARG A 47 0.56 6.56 -0.34
CA ARG A 47 0.56 7.76 -1.17
C ARG A 47 1.43 8.88 -0.57
N ALA A 48 1.31 9.14 0.73
CA ALA A 48 2.10 10.17 1.40
C ALA A 48 3.60 9.84 1.46
N LEU A 49 3.94 8.55 1.53
CA LEU A 49 5.32 8.06 1.53
C LEU A 49 5.91 7.89 0.13
N GLY A 50 5.10 8.02 -0.93
CA GLY A 50 5.54 7.81 -2.31
C GLY A 50 5.96 6.37 -2.60
N VAL A 51 5.41 5.39 -1.86
CA VAL A 51 5.72 3.96 -2.03
C VAL A 51 4.49 3.20 -2.52
N PRO A 52 4.66 2.10 -3.27
CA PRO A 52 3.56 1.23 -3.63
C PRO A 52 2.85 0.65 -2.39
N PHE A 53 1.52 0.50 -2.48
CA PHE A 53 0.67 0.00 -1.39
C PHE A 53 1.12 -1.36 -0.84
N PHE A 54 1.44 -2.31 -1.73
CA PHE A 54 1.86 -3.67 -1.36
C PHE A 54 3.14 -3.69 -0.51
N GLU A 55 3.95 -2.64 -0.57
CA GLU A 55 5.15 -2.59 0.26
C GLU A 55 4.84 -2.23 1.73
N LEU A 56 3.72 -1.55 2.01
CA LEU A 56 3.24 -1.30 3.38
C LEU A 56 2.42 -2.45 3.96
N ALA A 57 1.91 -3.33 3.11
CA ALA A 57 1.18 -4.54 3.48
C ALA A 57 1.81 -5.79 2.81
N PRO A 58 3.10 -6.11 3.12
CA PRO A 58 3.80 -7.22 2.48
C PRO A 58 3.22 -8.59 2.87
N GLU A 59 2.58 -8.64 4.03
CA GLU A 59 1.78 -9.77 4.52
C GLU A 59 0.44 -9.20 4.99
N ALA A 60 -0.39 -8.74 4.05
CA ALA A 60 -1.78 -9.14 4.24
C ALA A 60 -1.72 -10.67 4.23
N ASP A 61 -2.17 -11.32 5.29
CA ASP A 61 -2.28 -12.77 5.40
C ASP A 61 -3.38 -13.24 4.42
N VAL A 62 -3.17 -12.94 3.14
CA VAL A 62 -3.88 -13.55 2.02
C VAL A 62 -3.24 -14.91 1.94
N ASP A 63 -4.01 -15.92 2.30
CA ASP A 63 -3.63 -17.30 2.03
C ASP A 63 -3.52 -17.45 0.51
N LEU A 64 -2.34 -17.17 -0.05
CA LEU A 64 -2.03 -17.26 -1.49
C LEU A 64 -2.14 -18.70 -2.03
N ARG A 65 -2.56 -19.65 -1.19
CA ARG A 65 -2.91 -21.02 -1.53
C ARG A 65 -4.34 -21.17 -2.06
N ASP A 66 -5.14 -20.10 -2.07
CA ASP A 66 -6.43 -20.11 -2.75
C ASP A 66 -6.22 -20.02 -4.27
N GLU A 67 -6.41 -21.15 -4.97
CA GLU A 67 -6.27 -21.27 -6.43
C GLU A 67 -7.07 -20.19 -7.19
N ALA A 68 -8.16 -19.72 -6.59
CA ALA A 68 -8.99 -18.64 -7.14
C ALA A 68 -8.25 -17.29 -7.23
N TYR A 69 -7.42 -16.95 -6.22
CA TYR A 69 -6.64 -15.71 -6.25
C TYR A 69 -5.52 -15.79 -7.29
N ARG A 70 -4.86 -16.96 -7.39
CA ARG A 70 -3.80 -17.18 -8.38
C ARG A 70 -4.33 -17.08 -9.81
N ALA A 71 -5.48 -17.68 -10.10
CA ALA A 71 -6.11 -17.59 -11.41
C ALA A 71 -6.49 -16.14 -11.75
N GLY A 72 -7.04 -15.38 -10.79
CA GLY A 72 -7.37 -13.97 -10.98
C GLY A 72 -6.14 -13.09 -11.22
N TYR A 73 -5.04 -13.34 -10.49
CA TYR A 73 -3.78 -12.61 -10.67
C TYR A 73 -3.13 -12.92 -12.02
N GLU A 74 -3.07 -14.20 -12.40
CA GLU A 74 -2.49 -14.62 -13.69
C GLU A 74 -3.28 -14.04 -14.87
N GLN A 75 -4.60 -13.99 -14.78
CA GLN A 75 -5.45 -13.36 -15.79
C GLN A 75 -5.21 -11.85 -15.87
N ALA A 76 -5.17 -11.14 -14.74
CA ALA A 76 -4.91 -9.70 -14.72
C ALA A 76 -3.53 -9.34 -15.30
N VAL A 77 -2.51 -10.16 -15.03
CA VAL A 77 -1.17 -10.00 -15.60
C VAL A 77 -1.16 -10.30 -17.11
N ALA A 78 -1.90 -11.31 -17.57
CA ALA A 78 -2.04 -11.62 -18.98
C ALA A 78 -2.73 -10.49 -19.74
N ASP A 79 -3.80 -9.92 -19.19
CA ASP A 79 -4.55 -8.82 -19.77
C ASP A 79 -3.69 -7.54 -19.86
N MET A 80 -2.91 -7.23 -18.82
CA MET A 80 -1.95 -6.11 -18.87
C MET A 80 -0.88 -6.30 -19.95
N ARG A 81 -0.38 -7.53 -20.14
CA ARG A 81 0.59 -7.85 -21.20
C ARG A 81 -0.02 -7.80 -22.59
N ALA A 82 -1.29 -8.14 -22.74
CA ALA A 82 -2.02 -8.06 -23.99
C ALA A 82 -2.28 -6.60 -24.39
N PHE A 83 -2.67 -5.77 -23.42
CA PHE A 83 -2.85 -4.32 -23.60
C PHE A 83 -1.57 -3.64 -24.10
N SER A 84 -0.41 -3.98 -23.52
CA SER A 84 0.89 -3.45 -23.95
C SER A 84 1.29 -3.83 -25.38
N LYS A 85 0.71 -4.87 -25.99
CA LYS A 85 1.07 -5.30 -27.35
C LYS A 85 0.20 -4.65 -28.43
N GLN A 86 -0.99 -4.17 -28.10
CA GLN A 86 -1.90 -3.54 -29.06
C GLN A 86 -1.55 -2.06 -29.32
N ASP A 87 -0.98 -1.35 -28.35
CA ASP A 87 -0.64 0.09 -28.49
C ASP A 87 0.73 0.37 -29.15
N LEU A 88 1.51 -0.67 -29.49
CA LEU A 88 2.82 -0.52 -30.17
C LEU A 88 2.75 -0.71 -31.69
N TYR A 89 1.59 -1.07 -32.24
CA TYR A 89 1.35 -1.22 -33.68
C TYR A 89 0.01 -0.62 -34.15
N GLY A 90 -0.54 0.32 -33.38
CA GLY A 90 -1.72 1.14 -33.76
C GLY A 90 -1.30 2.53 -34.22
#